data_AF-A0A9E1XAK5-F1
#
_entry.id   AF-A0A9E1XAK5-F1
#
_cell.length_a   1.000
_cell.length_b   1.000
_cell.length_c   1.000
_cell.angle_alpha   90.00
_cell.angle_beta   90.00
_cell.angle_gamma   90.00
#
_symmetry.space_group_name_H-M   'P 1'
#
loop_
_entity.id
_entity.type
_entity.pdbx_description
1 polymer ?
#
loop_
_entity_poly.entity_id
_entity_poly.type
_entity_poly.pdbx_seq_one_letter_code
_entity_poly.pdbx_strand_id
1 'polypeptide(L)'
;SQQTFIKITDWVLTGFTLLLAGYISYRFIMLLAGPIFGITDSTTKLYYPVQFQVEEEGIAAISGQDLPVELKRAKAFALIEAPTPTGLLIPVKLMRFGMFGVMIWVLFLLRQIVRSVGKGHPFDPENGKRLRWIGVSILAVTLFDFFHDILLNLFITPRLTFDSIIPESSISFNVENILSAMAIIVIGEAFRIGAEMKKEQDLMI
;
A
#
# COMPACT_ATOMS: atom_id res chain seq x y z
N SER A 1 7.42 -24.62 19.87
CA SER A 1 6.00 -24.96 20.14
C SER A 1 5.09 -23.93 19.49
N GLN A 2 3.81 -24.24 19.25
CA GLN A 2 2.82 -23.31 18.65
C GLN A 2 2.75 -21.96 19.39
N GLN A 3 2.91 -21.96 20.72
CA GLN A 3 2.98 -20.75 21.53
C GLN A 3 4.22 -19.89 21.25
N THR A 4 5.37 -20.51 20.97
CA THR A 4 6.58 -19.78 20.58
C THR A 4 6.37 -19.00 19.28
N PHE A 5 5.75 -19.64 18.27
CA PHE A 5 5.45 -19.00 16.99
C PHE A 5 4.55 -17.78 17.18
N ILE A 6 3.45 -17.92 17.94
CA ILE A 6 2.51 -16.83 18.17
C ILE A 6 3.16 -15.66 18.91
N LYS A 7 4.01 -15.94 19.91
CA LYS A 7 4.74 -14.92 20.64
C LYS A 7 5.71 -14.17 19.74
N ILE A 8 6.45 -14.87 18.87
CA ILE A 8 7.35 -14.25 17.88
C ILE A 8 6.54 -13.36 16.93
N THR A 9 5.43 -13.86 16.39
CA THR A 9 4.58 -13.09 15.46
C THR A 9 4.00 -11.82 16.13
N ASP A 10 3.51 -11.90 17.37
CA ASP A 10 3.04 -10.69 18.09
C ASP A 10 4.17 -9.68 18.29
N TRP A 11 5.37 -10.13 18.64
CA TRP A 11 6.55 -9.26 18.80
C TRP A 11 6.96 -8.58 17.50
N VAL A 12 7.01 -9.34 16.39
CA VAL A 12 7.32 -8.81 15.06
C VAL A 12 6.29 -7.76 14.65
N LEU A 13 4.99 -8.06 14.78
CA LEU A 13 3.93 -7.11 14.47
C LEU A 13 4.02 -5.85 15.34
N THR A 14 4.35 -6.00 16.62
CA THR A 14 4.52 -4.87 17.54
C THR A 14 5.70 -4.01 17.14
N GLY A 15 6.86 -4.61 16.88
CA GLY A 15 8.06 -3.91 16.45
C GLY A 15 7.83 -3.15 15.14
N PHE A 16 7.23 -3.80 14.14
CA PHE A 16 6.90 -3.18 12.87
C PHE A 16 5.90 -2.02 13.04
N THR A 17 4.87 -2.19 13.86
CA THR A 17 3.89 -1.12 14.14
C THR A 17 4.55 0.07 14.83
N LEU A 18 5.44 -0.15 15.80
CA LEU A 18 6.16 0.92 16.51
C LEU A 18 7.14 1.66 15.60
N LEU A 19 7.89 0.93 14.77
CA LEU A 19 8.80 1.54 13.79
C LEU A 19 8.02 2.39 12.78
N LEU A 20 6.93 1.85 12.27
CA LEU A 20 6.05 2.56 11.35
C LEU A 20 5.45 3.81 12.00
N ALA A 21 4.88 3.68 13.20
CA ALA A 21 4.31 4.79 13.94
C ALA A 21 5.37 5.87 14.23
N GLY A 22 6.57 5.47 14.66
CA GLY A 22 7.70 6.38 14.89
C GLY A 22 8.10 7.12 13.61
N TYR A 23 8.19 6.42 12.47
CA TYR A 23 8.45 7.03 11.17
C TYR A 23 7.36 8.04 10.79
N ILE A 24 6.08 7.69 10.95
CA ILE A 24 4.95 8.58 10.64
C ILE A 24 4.97 9.80 11.55
N SER A 25 5.16 9.61 12.86
CA SER A 25 5.25 10.70 13.85
C SER A 25 6.42 11.63 13.52
N TYR A 26 7.60 11.09 13.19
CA TYR A 26 8.73 11.90 12.73
C TYR A 26 8.38 12.72 11.49
N ARG A 27 7.77 12.10 10.47
CA ARG A 27 7.34 12.80 9.24
C ARG A 27 6.27 13.86 9.52
N PHE A 28 5.39 13.62 10.48
CA PHE A 28 4.34 14.56 10.89
C PHE A 28 4.92 15.75 11.68
N ILE A 29 5.85 15.50 12.61
CA ILE A 29 6.56 16.57 13.33
C ILE A 29 7.36 17.41 12.35
N MET A 30 8.10 16.79 11.42
CA MET A 30 8.82 17.49 10.36
C MET A 30 7.89 18.32 9.46
N LEU A 31 6.64 17.89 9.27
CA LEU A 31 5.65 18.69 8.54
C LEU A 31 5.28 19.97 9.30
N LEU A 32 5.05 19.89 10.61
CA LEU A 32 4.62 21.04 11.43
C LEU A 32 5.77 21.97 11.77
N ALA A 33 6.92 21.41 12.14
CA ALA A 33 8.06 22.14 12.67
C ALA A 33 9.13 22.45 11.60
N GLY A 34 9.20 21.67 10.52
CA GLY A 34 10.13 21.91 9.41
C GLY A 34 10.10 23.34 8.88
N PRO A 35 8.92 23.95 8.63
CA PRO A 35 8.81 25.35 8.25
C PRO A 35 9.43 26.34 9.25
N ILE A 36 9.31 26.06 10.55
CA ILE A 36 9.84 26.91 11.64
C ILE A 36 11.36 26.84 11.68
N PHE A 37 11.93 25.66 11.43
CA PHE A 37 13.37 25.42 11.47
C PHE A 37 14.09 25.66 10.13
N GLY A 38 13.37 26.14 9.10
CA GLY A 38 13.92 26.29 7.74
C GLY A 38 14.25 24.96 7.05
N ILE A 39 13.83 23.83 7.63
CA ILE A 39 13.95 22.48 7.07
C ILE A 39 12.65 22.18 6.32
N THR A 40 12.36 22.98 5.28
CA THR A 40 11.12 22.81 4.52
C THR A 40 11.41 22.04 3.25
N ASP A 41 10.98 20.78 3.20
CA ASP A 41 10.75 20.11 1.92
C ASP A 41 9.39 20.58 1.40
N SER A 42 9.41 21.75 0.74
CA SER A 42 8.26 22.38 0.08
C SER A 42 7.88 21.66 -1.22
N THR A 43 8.71 20.71 -1.65
CA THR A 43 8.50 19.95 -2.87
C THR A 43 7.55 18.80 -2.59
N THR A 44 6.54 18.66 -3.44
CA THR A 44 5.87 17.35 -3.55
C THR A 44 6.61 16.60 -4.61
N LYS A 45 7.31 15.56 -4.16
CA LYS A 45 7.83 14.52 -5.02
C LYS A 45 6.65 13.75 -5.60
N LEU A 46 6.39 13.98 -6.89
CA LEU A 46 5.44 13.22 -7.68
C LEU A 46 6.24 12.15 -8.43
N TYR A 47 6.03 10.90 -8.07
CA TYR A 47 6.52 9.78 -8.86
C TYR A 47 5.54 9.60 -10.02
N TYR A 48 6.00 9.88 -11.23
CA TYR A 48 5.18 9.86 -12.43
C TYR A 48 5.79 8.89 -13.44
N PRO A 49 5.08 7.83 -13.86
CA PRO A 49 5.61 6.91 -14.85
C PRO A 49 5.66 7.57 -16.23
N VAL A 50 6.78 7.39 -16.91
CA VAL A 50 7.05 7.93 -18.24
C VAL A 50 7.53 6.82 -19.15
N GLN A 51 7.18 6.93 -20.43
CA GLN A 51 7.73 6.05 -21.46
C GLN A 51 8.65 6.86 -22.36
N PHE A 52 9.81 6.26 -22.65
CA PHE A 52 10.75 6.79 -23.62
C PHE A 52 10.70 5.90 -24.85
N GLN A 53 10.52 6.51 -26.01
CA GLN A 53 10.89 5.88 -27.27
C GLN A 53 12.41 5.96 -27.36
N VAL A 54 13.06 4.81 -27.23
CA VAL A 54 14.48 4.65 -27.43
C VAL A 54 14.59 3.69 -28.60
N GLU A 55 15.20 4.12 -29.70
CA GLU A 55 15.57 3.29 -30.84
C GLU A 55 17.09 3.11 -30.76
N GLU A 56 17.53 2.06 -30.09
CA GLU A 56 18.95 1.78 -29.86
C GLU A 56 19.26 0.33 -30.21
N GLU A 57 20.24 0.12 -31.07
CA GLU A 57 20.73 -1.22 -31.42
C GLU A 57 21.87 -1.63 -30.48
N GLY A 58 21.83 -2.88 -30.03
CA GLY A 58 22.81 -3.46 -29.12
C GLY A 58 23.11 -4.91 -29.46
N ILE A 59 24.00 -5.52 -28.67
CA ILE A 59 24.38 -6.93 -28.80
C ILE A 59 24.08 -7.64 -27.49
N ALA A 60 23.32 -8.73 -27.57
CA ALA A 60 23.07 -9.63 -26.45
C ALA A 60 23.95 -10.88 -26.60
N ALA A 61 24.89 -11.07 -25.67
CA ALA A 61 25.70 -12.28 -25.58
C ALA A 61 24.89 -13.39 -24.87
N ILE A 62 24.27 -14.29 -25.64
CA ILE A 62 23.45 -15.39 -25.12
C ILE A 62 24.11 -16.71 -25.51
N SER A 63 24.48 -17.52 -24.53
CA SER A 63 25.12 -18.84 -24.75
C SER A 63 26.38 -18.80 -25.63
N GLY A 64 27.18 -17.73 -25.53
CA GLY A 64 28.41 -17.57 -26.31
C GLY A 64 28.19 -17.12 -27.76
N GLN A 65 26.97 -16.73 -28.14
CA GLN A 65 26.66 -16.09 -29.42
C GLN A 65 26.26 -14.63 -29.19
N ASP A 66 26.78 -13.76 -30.05
CA ASP A 66 26.44 -12.34 -30.08
C ASP A 66 25.25 -12.13 -31.01
N LEU A 67 24.09 -11.80 -30.43
CA LEU A 67 22.84 -11.58 -31.16
C LEU A 67 22.54 -10.08 -31.22
N PRO A 68 22.29 -9.50 -32.41
CA PRO A 68 21.83 -8.11 -32.50
C PRO A 68 20.44 -7.99 -31.89
N VAL A 69 20.26 -6.99 -31.04
CA VAL A 69 19.01 -6.69 -30.36
C VAL A 69 18.67 -5.22 -30.55
N GLU A 70 17.37 -4.93 -30.64
CA GLU A 70 16.87 -3.57 -30.79
C GLU A 70 16.05 -3.22 -29.53
N LEU A 71 16.50 -2.19 -28.80
CA LEU A 71 15.69 -1.57 -27.77
C LEU A 71 14.64 -0.71 -28.48
N LYS A 72 13.37 -1.05 -28.30
CA LYS A 72 12.22 -0.34 -28.91
C LYS A 72 11.47 0.57 -27.94
N ARG A 73 11.58 0.30 -26.63
CA ARG A 73 10.79 0.95 -25.58
C ARG A 73 11.47 0.81 -24.23
N ALA A 74 11.53 1.90 -23.49
CA ALA A 74 11.95 1.91 -22.09
C ALA A 74 10.85 2.52 -21.21
N LYS A 75 10.56 1.86 -20.08
CA LYS A 75 9.66 2.38 -19.03
C LYS A 75 10.52 2.84 -17.86
N ALA A 76 10.30 4.06 -17.36
CA ALA A 76 10.88 4.48 -16.10
C ALA A 76 9.91 5.33 -15.28
N PHE A 77 10.30 5.64 -14.05
CA PHE A 77 9.61 6.58 -13.19
C PHE A 77 10.38 7.90 -13.18
N ALA A 78 9.73 8.98 -13.61
CA ALA A 78 10.22 10.33 -13.43
C ALA A 78 9.87 10.80 -12.02
N LEU A 79 10.88 11.26 -11.28
CA LEU A 79 10.66 12.02 -10.06
C LEU A 79 10.46 13.48 -10.44
N ILE A 80 9.20 13.92 -10.49
CA ILE A 80 8.87 15.31 -10.77
C ILE A 80 8.83 16.04 -9.43
N GLU A 81 9.85 16.87 -9.17
CA GLU A 81 9.87 17.80 -8.05
C GLU A 81 9.18 19.09 -8.49
N ALA A 82 7.92 19.25 -8.07
CA ALA A 82 7.17 20.48 -8.30
C ALA A 82 6.97 21.23 -6.98
N PRO A 83 7.05 22.58 -6.98
CA PRO A 83 6.53 23.37 -5.88
C PRO A 83 5.03 23.09 -5.80
N THR A 84 4.62 22.45 -4.72
CA THR A 84 3.21 22.10 -4.54
C THR A 84 2.41 23.39 -4.36
N PRO A 85 1.32 23.61 -5.12
CA PRO A 85 0.46 24.74 -4.87
C PRO A 85 0.03 24.75 -3.41
N THR A 86 0.12 25.89 -2.72
CA THR A 86 -0.05 25.97 -1.26
C THR A 86 -1.40 25.41 -0.79
N GLY A 87 -2.46 25.56 -1.60
CA GLY A 87 -3.79 25.00 -1.33
C GLY A 87 -3.91 23.47 -1.47
N LEU A 88 -2.99 22.82 -2.22
CA LEU A 88 -2.96 21.37 -2.43
C LEU A 88 -2.00 20.65 -1.46
N LEU A 89 -1.09 21.38 -0.81
CA LEU A 89 -0.13 20.81 0.16
C LEU A 89 -0.82 20.06 1.30
N ILE A 90 -1.78 20.70 1.96
CA ILE A 90 -2.48 20.15 3.13
C ILE A 90 -3.27 18.89 2.75
N PRO A 91 -4.17 18.89 1.74
CA PRO A 91 -4.94 17.70 1.40
C PRO A 91 -4.06 16.54 0.91
N VAL A 92 -3.04 16.78 0.08
CA VAL A 92 -2.14 15.70 -0.40
C VAL A 92 -1.34 15.09 0.75
N LYS A 93 -0.86 15.91 1.70
CA LYS A 93 -0.16 15.40 2.87
C LYS A 93 -1.10 14.64 3.81
N LEU A 94 -2.29 15.19 4.09
CA LEU A 94 -3.32 14.52 4.91
C LEU A 94 -3.75 13.18 4.30
N MET A 95 -3.91 13.12 2.98
CA MET A 95 -4.19 11.93 2.20
C MET A 95 -3.12 10.84 2.44
N ARG A 96 -1.83 11.19 2.34
CA ARG A 96 -0.71 10.28 2.66
C ARG A 96 -0.72 9.81 4.12
N PHE A 97 -1.01 10.69 5.08
CA PHE A 97 -1.15 10.31 6.48
C PHE A 97 -2.33 9.37 6.72
N GLY A 98 -3.44 9.55 5.99
CA GLY A 98 -4.59 8.65 6.01
C GLY A 98 -4.21 7.23 5.60
N MET A 99 -3.45 7.06 4.51
CA MET A 99 -2.96 5.73 4.07
C MET A 99 -2.13 5.04 5.15
N PHE A 100 -1.22 5.78 5.80
CA PHE A 100 -0.44 5.26 6.92
C PHE A 100 -1.32 4.84 8.11
N GLY A 101 -2.38 5.60 8.40
CA GLY A 101 -3.37 5.24 9.41
C GLY A 101 -4.07 3.91 9.10
N VAL A 102 -4.44 3.68 7.84
CA VAL A 102 -5.03 2.41 7.40
C VAL A 102 -4.03 1.25 7.58
N MET A 103 -2.75 1.48 7.31
CA MET A 103 -1.73 0.44 7.51
C MET A 103 -1.56 0.07 8.99
N ILE A 104 -1.52 1.06 9.89
CA ILE A 104 -1.51 0.82 11.34
C ILE A 104 -2.77 0.07 11.77
N TRP A 105 -3.93 0.45 11.24
CA TRP A 105 -5.21 -0.21 11.51
C TRP A 105 -5.19 -1.70 11.12
N VAL A 106 -4.70 -2.02 9.92
CA VAL A 106 -4.58 -3.42 9.46
C VAL A 106 -3.62 -4.22 10.35
N LEU A 107 -2.46 -3.65 10.69
CA LEU A 107 -1.50 -4.31 11.61
C LEU A 107 -2.11 -4.56 12.98
N PHE A 108 -2.90 -3.61 13.49
CA PHE A 108 -3.60 -3.75 14.75
C PHE A 108 -4.63 -4.88 14.71
N LEU A 109 -5.47 -4.95 13.67
CA LEU A 109 -6.44 -6.04 13.50
C LEU A 109 -5.75 -7.40 13.41
N LEU A 110 -4.67 -7.50 12.62
CA LEU A 110 -3.90 -8.73 12.48
C LEU A 110 -3.30 -9.17 13.83
N ARG A 111 -2.76 -8.23 14.60
CA ARG A 111 -2.23 -8.49 15.94
C ARG A 111 -3.31 -9.01 16.88
N GLN A 112 -4.52 -8.45 16.83
CA GLN A 112 -5.63 -8.95 17.65
C GLN A 112 -6.01 -10.40 17.29
N ILE A 113 -6.01 -10.76 16.01
CA ILE A 113 -6.22 -12.14 15.56
C ILE A 113 -5.13 -13.07 16.12
N VAL A 114 -3.85 -12.70 15.96
CA VAL A 114 -2.71 -13.47 16.46
C VAL A 114 -2.81 -13.71 17.98
N ARG A 115 -3.18 -12.68 18.74
CA ARG A 115 -3.39 -12.79 20.19
C ARG A 115 -4.57 -13.66 20.57
N SER A 116 -5.68 -13.59 19.82
CA SER A 116 -6.86 -14.42 20.05
C SER A 116 -6.54 -15.91 19.82
N VAL A 117 -5.86 -16.22 18.71
CA VAL A 117 -5.35 -17.58 18.41
C VAL A 117 -4.36 -18.04 19.49
N GLY A 118 -3.49 -17.16 19.99
CA GLY A 118 -2.55 -17.44 21.08
C GLY A 118 -3.17 -17.82 22.41
N LYS A 119 -4.38 -17.34 22.69
CA LYS A 119 -5.15 -17.68 23.88
C LYS A 119 -5.92 -19.00 23.74
N GLY A 120 -5.83 -19.67 22.60
CA GLY A 120 -6.59 -20.90 22.33
C GLY A 120 -8.02 -20.63 21.85
N HIS A 121 -8.33 -19.41 21.38
CA HIS A 121 -9.64 -19.04 20.83
C HIS A 121 -9.56 -18.76 19.32
N PRO A 122 -9.14 -19.72 18.48
CA PRO A 122 -9.03 -19.49 17.03
C PRO A 122 -10.39 -19.19 16.39
N PHE A 123 -11.48 -19.77 16.91
CA PHE A 123 -12.86 -19.60 16.44
C PHE A 123 -13.64 -18.56 17.24
N ASP A 124 -13.01 -17.43 17.59
CA ASP A 124 -13.74 -16.26 18.08
C ASP A 124 -14.45 -15.57 16.90
N PRO A 125 -15.80 -15.39 16.92
CA PRO A 125 -16.52 -14.69 15.85
C PRO A 125 -15.98 -13.30 15.54
N GLU A 126 -15.35 -12.64 16.53
CA GLU A 126 -14.72 -11.33 16.35
C GLU A 126 -13.51 -11.39 15.42
N ASN A 127 -12.78 -12.52 15.36
CA ASN A 127 -11.69 -12.70 14.40
C ASN A 127 -12.19 -12.70 12.95
N GLY A 128 -13.38 -13.25 12.70
CA GLY A 128 -14.02 -13.18 11.38
C GLY A 128 -14.33 -11.73 10.96
N LYS A 129 -14.85 -10.92 11.89
CA LYS A 129 -15.08 -9.48 11.66
C LYS A 129 -13.78 -8.72 11.41
N ARG A 130 -12.73 -8.99 12.19
CA ARG A 130 -11.40 -8.38 12.01
C ARG A 130 -10.85 -8.70 10.62
N LEU A 131 -10.97 -9.94 10.17
CA LEU A 131 -10.50 -10.34 8.84
C LEU A 131 -11.29 -9.65 7.72
N ARG A 132 -12.61 -9.53 7.87
CA ARG A 132 -13.45 -8.74 6.96
C ARG A 132 -13.01 -7.28 6.90
N TRP A 133 -12.72 -6.64 8.04
CA TRP A 133 -12.22 -5.27 8.07
C TRP A 133 -10.86 -5.13 7.40
N ILE A 134 -9.95 -6.10 7.54
CA ILE A 134 -8.67 -6.11 6.81
C ILE A 134 -8.93 -6.11 5.30
N GLY A 135 -9.78 -7.01 4.80
CA GLY A 135 -10.10 -7.06 3.37
C GLY A 135 -10.78 -5.79 2.86
N VAL A 136 -11.72 -5.22 3.62
CA VAL A 136 -12.36 -3.93 3.29
C VAL A 136 -11.33 -2.80 3.24
N SER A 137 -10.37 -2.76 4.16
CA SER A 137 -9.28 -1.78 4.15
C SER A 137 -8.41 -1.90 2.89
N ILE A 138 -8.08 -3.12 2.46
CA ILE A 138 -7.31 -3.34 1.22
C ILE A 138 -8.10 -2.87 -0.01
N LEU A 139 -9.40 -3.18 -0.08
CA LEU A 139 -10.26 -2.67 -1.16
C LEU A 139 -10.32 -1.14 -1.17
N ALA A 140 -10.49 -0.52 -0.01
CA ALA A 140 -10.56 0.93 0.12
C ALA A 140 -9.27 1.60 -0.38
N VAL A 141 -8.11 1.07 -0.02
CA VAL A 141 -6.80 1.57 -0.51
C VAL A 141 -6.69 1.36 -2.03
N THR A 142 -7.07 0.19 -2.54
CA THR A 142 -6.97 -0.10 -3.97
C THR A 142 -7.85 0.82 -4.82
N LEU A 143 -9.09 1.06 -4.37
CA LEU A 143 -9.99 2.01 -5.03
C LEU A 143 -9.44 3.43 -4.97
N PHE A 144 -8.91 3.82 -3.82
CA PHE A 144 -8.31 5.13 -3.65
C PHE A 144 -7.10 5.34 -4.57
N ASP A 145 -6.21 4.36 -4.69
CA ASP A 145 -5.06 4.43 -5.61
C ASP A 145 -5.55 4.55 -7.07
N PHE A 146 -6.59 3.80 -7.46
CA PHE A 146 -7.20 3.93 -8.77
C PHE A 146 -7.77 5.33 -9.04
N PHE A 147 -8.52 5.90 -8.09
CA PHE A 147 -9.02 7.28 -8.22
C PHE A 147 -7.90 8.32 -8.20
N HIS A 148 -6.83 8.07 -7.43
CA HIS A 148 -5.64 8.91 -7.41
C HIS A 148 -4.96 8.94 -8.78
N ASP A 149 -4.75 7.79 -9.41
CA ASP A 149 -4.18 7.66 -10.75
C ASP A 149 -5.03 8.41 -11.78
N ILE A 150 -6.37 8.26 -11.75
CA ILE A 150 -7.29 9.00 -12.62
C ILE A 150 -7.14 10.51 -12.42
N LEU A 151 -7.07 10.96 -11.16
CA LEU A 151 -6.95 12.38 -10.84
C LEU A 151 -5.64 12.97 -11.38
N LEU A 152 -4.53 12.25 -11.20
CA LEU A 152 -3.24 12.65 -11.76
C LEU A 152 -3.30 12.71 -13.30
N ASN A 153 -3.95 11.73 -13.92
CA ASN A 153 -4.10 11.68 -15.37
C ASN A 153 -4.92 12.83 -15.95
N LEU A 154 -6.01 13.22 -15.26
CA LEU A 154 -6.91 14.25 -15.75
C LEU A 154 -6.37 15.66 -15.51
N PHE A 155 -5.69 15.86 -14.37
CA PHE A 155 -5.29 17.20 -13.92
C PHE A 155 -3.80 17.49 -14.08
N ILE A 156 -2.91 16.50 -14.04
CA ILE A 156 -1.47 16.73 -14.03
C ILE A 156 -0.86 16.37 -15.38
N THR A 157 -1.10 15.16 -15.90
CA THR A 157 -0.53 14.65 -17.16
C THR A 157 -0.64 15.61 -18.34
N PRO A 158 -1.81 16.24 -18.63
CA PRO A 158 -1.96 17.10 -19.81
C PRO A 158 -1.23 18.44 -19.66
N ARG A 159 -0.82 18.78 -18.43
CA ARG A 159 -0.11 20.03 -18.09
C ARG A 159 1.41 19.82 -18.00
N LEU A 160 1.87 18.58 -18.14
CA LEU A 160 3.29 18.25 -18.19
C LEU A 160 3.75 18.27 -19.64
N THR A 161 4.62 19.22 -19.97
CA THR A 161 5.28 19.30 -21.27
C THR A 161 6.78 19.18 -21.04
N PHE A 162 7.41 18.21 -21.68
CA PHE A 162 8.86 18.05 -21.69
C PHE A 162 9.33 18.01 -23.14
N ASP A 163 10.47 18.61 -23.44
CA ASP A 163 10.99 18.68 -24.81
C ASP A 163 11.36 17.31 -25.38
N SER A 164 11.66 16.33 -24.51
CA SER A 164 12.22 15.02 -24.89
C SER A 164 11.45 13.83 -24.34
N ILE A 165 10.38 14.06 -23.55
CA ILE A 165 9.68 13.01 -22.81
C ILE A 165 8.19 13.12 -23.08
N ILE A 166 7.56 12.00 -23.46
CA ILE A 166 6.11 11.91 -23.64
C ILE A 166 5.54 11.32 -22.36
N PRO A 167 4.82 12.11 -21.53
CA PRO A 167 4.13 11.58 -20.37
C PRO A 167 3.08 10.56 -20.82
N GLU A 168 3.11 9.36 -20.28
CA GLU A 168 2.08 8.37 -20.54
C GLU A 168 1.02 8.38 -19.46
N SER A 169 -0.22 8.08 -19.87
CA SER A 169 -1.33 7.82 -18.99
C SER A 169 -1.18 6.43 -18.38
N SER A 170 -0.82 6.34 -17.09
CA SER A 170 -0.75 5.08 -16.37
C SER A 170 -1.93 4.93 -15.42
N ILE A 171 -3.06 4.42 -15.92
CA ILE A 171 -4.10 3.96 -15.01
C ILE A 171 -3.73 2.53 -14.64
N SER A 172 -3.25 2.33 -13.41
CA SER A 172 -2.94 1.00 -12.92
C SER A 172 -4.16 0.43 -12.19
N PHE A 173 -4.70 -0.68 -12.69
CA PHE A 173 -5.79 -1.40 -12.01
C PHE A 173 -5.25 -2.72 -11.47
N ASN A 174 -5.00 -2.77 -10.17
CA ASN A 174 -4.40 -3.93 -9.52
C ASN A 174 -5.48 -4.98 -9.18
N VAL A 175 -5.78 -5.84 -10.15
CA VAL A 175 -6.74 -6.96 -10.00
C VAL A 175 -6.31 -7.93 -8.89
N GLU A 176 -5.00 -8.13 -8.70
CA GLU A 176 -4.45 -9.03 -7.68
C GLU A 176 -4.81 -8.56 -6.27
N ASN A 177 -4.71 -7.25 -6.00
CA ASN A 177 -5.12 -6.67 -4.72
C ASN A 177 -6.62 -6.83 -4.46
N ILE A 178 -7.45 -6.63 -5.49
CA ILE A 178 -8.91 -6.81 -5.38
C ILE A 178 -9.25 -8.26 -5.07
N LEU A 179 -8.67 -9.20 -5.82
CA LEU A 179 -8.90 -10.63 -5.61
C LEU A 179 -8.45 -11.06 -4.21
N SER A 180 -7.28 -10.60 -3.77
CA SER A 180 -6.76 -10.86 -2.43
C SER A 180 -7.70 -10.33 -1.35
N ALA A 181 -8.19 -9.11 -1.50
CA ALA A 181 -9.11 -8.51 -0.56
C ALA A 181 -10.46 -9.24 -0.50
N MET A 182 -10.99 -9.64 -1.67
CA MET A 182 -12.20 -10.47 -1.75
C MET A 182 -12.00 -11.83 -1.06
N ALA A 183 -10.89 -12.50 -1.32
CA ALA A 183 -10.55 -13.76 -0.67
C ALA A 183 -10.49 -13.61 0.86
N ILE A 184 -9.83 -12.57 1.36
CA ILE A 184 -9.76 -12.28 2.80
C ILE A 184 -11.15 -12.04 3.40
N ILE A 185 -12.03 -11.30 2.71
CA ILE A 185 -13.42 -11.07 3.16
C ILE A 185 -14.19 -12.40 3.23
N VAL A 186 -14.11 -13.22 2.19
CA VAL A 186 -14.78 -14.53 2.12
C VAL A 186 -14.29 -15.45 3.23
N ILE A 187 -12.96 -15.52 3.45
CA ILE A 187 -12.38 -16.28 4.55
C ILE A 187 -12.90 -15.74 5.89
N GLY A 188 -12.97 -14.42 6.06
CA GLY A 188 -13.46 -13.81 7.29
C GLY A 188 -14.90 -14.20 7.61
N GLU A 189 -15.75 -14.26 6.59
CA GLU A 189 -17.14 -14.69 6.72
C GLU A 189 -17.25 -16.18 7.03
N ALA A 190 -16.47 -17.02 6.36
CA ALA A 190 -16.41 -18.46 6.64
C ALA A 190 -15.95 -18.74 8.09
N PHE A 191 -14.97 -17.98 8.59
CA PHE A 191 -14.52 -18.05 9.99
C PHE A 191 -15.63 -17.63 10.97
N ARG A 192 -16.39 -16.58 10.65
CA ARG A 192 -17.53 -16.13 11.49
C ARG A 192 -18.60 -17.21 11.60
N ILE A 193 -19.00 -17.79 10.47
CA ILE A 193 -20.01 -18.86 10.42
C ILE A 193 -19.50 -20.09 11.19
N GLY A 194 -18.26 -20.50 10.95
CA GLY A 194 -17.65 -21.64 11.67
C GLY A 194 -17.57 -21.42 13.18
N ALA A 195 -17.29 -20.19 13.62
CA ALA A 195 -17.28 -19.81 15.02
C ALA A 195 -18.68 -19.84 15.66
N GLU A 196 -19.71 -19.39 14.93
CA GLU A 196 -21.11 -19.45 15.38
C GLU A 196 -21.60 -20.89 15.53
N MET A 197 -21.33 -21.74 14.53
CA MET A 197 -21.66 -23.17 14.59
C MET A 197 -20.97 -23.87 15.77
N LYS A 198 -19.69 -23.55 16.02
CA LYS A 198 -18.95 -24.11 17.15
C LYS A 198 -19.55 -23.69 18.50
N LYS A 199 -19.96 -22.42 18.61
CA LYS A 199 -20.60 -21.89 19.81
C LYS A 199 -21.96 -22.58 20.07
N GLU A 200 -22.76 -22.79 19.04
CA GLU A 200 -24.03 -23.52 19.16
C GLU A 200 -23.81 -24.96 19.60
N GLN A 201 -22.81 -25.65 19.02
CA GLN A 201 -22.45 -27.00 19.42
C GLN A 201 -22.04 -27.09 20.89
N ASP A 202 -21.23 -26.13 21.38
CA ASP A 202 -20.77 -26.11 22.77
C ASP A 202 -21.90 -25.80 23.77
N LEU A 203 -23.03 -25.22 23.33
CA LEU A 203 -24.22 -24.98 24.17
C LEU A 203 -25.16 -26.19 24.26
N MET A 204 -25.02 -27.17 23.36
CA MET A 204 -25.86 -28.38 23.31
C MET A 204 -25.27 -29.56 24.09
N ILE A 205 -24.06 -29.42 24.65
CA ILE A 205 -23.32 -30.48 25.37
C ILE A 205 -23.35 -30.20 26.87
#